data_AF-A0A0N0C299-F1
#
_entry.id   AF-A0A0N0C299-F1
#
_cell.length_a   1.000
_cell.length_b   1.000
_cell.length_c   1.000
_cell.angle_alpha   90.00
_cell.angle_beta   90.00
_cell.angle_gamma   90.00
#
_symmetry.space_group_name_H-M   'P 1'
#
loop_
_entity.id
_entity.type
_entity.pdbx_description
1 polymer ?
#
loop_
_entity_poly.entity_id
_entity_poly.type
_entity_poly.pdbx_seq_one_letter_code
_entity_poly.pdbx_strand_id
1 'polypeptide(L)'
;MSEQMNLEQASMVLGPFDNDWEFALYTGYMLNERFIFIVDDSQLWLRHVHKTHMDRLYVDGESGGMIIANIEGDGRELIDIIIERLQGMSALDFLLDTLLWTTDRGDINLKLERLR
;
A
#
# COMPACT_ATOMS: atom_id res chain seq x y z
N MET A 1 -23.10 8.70 -3.01
CA MET A 1 -22.82 7.27 -3.23
C MET A 1 -21.53 7.20 -4.01
N SER A 2 -20.43 6.96 -3.32
CA SER A 2 -19.13 6.62 -3.89
C SER A 2 -19.30 5.35 -4.72
N GLU A 3 -18.77 5.29 -5.94
CA GLU A 3 -18.68 4.01 -6.67
C GLU A 3 -17.90 3.04 -5.80
N GLN A 4 -18.47 1.86 -5.54
CA GLN A 4 -17.80 0.84 -4.77
C GLN A 4 -16.62 0.35 -5.61
N MET A 5 -15.41 0.65 -5.12
CA MET A 5 -14.18 0.39 -5.84
C MET A 5 -13.99 -1.12 -5.97
N ASN A 6 -13.87 -1.60 -7.20
CA ASN A 6 -13.75 -3.02 -7.44
C ASN A 6 -12.30 -3.47 -7.21
N LEU A 7 -11.98 -3.79 -5.96
CA LEU A 7 -10.69 -4.37 -5.59
C LEU A 7 -10.68 -5.85 -5.93
N GLU A 8 -9.79 -6.25 -6.83
CA GLU A 8 -9.62 -7.66 -7.21
C GLU A 8 -8.57 -8.33 -6.34
N GLN A 9 -8.84 -9.57 -5.93
CA GLN A 9 -7.89 -10.37 -5.20
C GLN A 9 -6.75 -10.83 -6.12
N ALA A 10 -5.51 -10.68 -5.68
CA ALA A 10 -4.33 -11.10 -6.40
C ALA A 10 -3.25 -11.64 -5.46
N SER A 11 -2.20 -12.22 -6.03
CA SER A 11 -1.02 -12.67 -5.29
C SER A 11 0.21 -11.86 -5.66
N MET A 12 1.07 -11.62 -4.68
CA MET A 12 2.35 -10.95 -4.84
C MET A 12 3.48 -11.83 -4.31
N VAL A 13 4.56 -11.93 -5.07
CA VAL A 13 5.82 -12.55 -4.64
C VAL A 13 6.77 -11.46 -4.14
N LEU A 14 7.29 -11.63 -2.92
CA LEU A 14 8.32 -10.79 -2.32
C LEU A 14 9.63 -11.56 -2.18
N GLY A 15 10.74 -10.94 -2.57
CA GLY A 15 12.08 -11.53 -2.56
C GLY A 15 12.79 -11.42 -3.92
N PRO A 16 13.95 -12.07 -4.09
CA PRO A 16 14.61 -12.93 -3.11
C PRO A 16 15.16 -12.13 -1.93
N PHE A 17 15.12 -12.71 -0.73
CA PHE A 17 15.84 -12.17 0.43
C PHE A 17 17.32 -12.57 0.35
N ASP A 18 18.20 -11.74 0.94
CA ASP A 18 19.66 -11.76 0.75
C ASP A 18 20.34 -13.12 0.99
N ASN A 19 19.72 -14.06 1.70
CA ASN A 19 20.39 -15.28 2.15
C ASN A 19 20.01 -16.60 1.48
N ASP A 20 18.83 -16.81 0.89
CA ASP A 20 18.42 -18.19 0.55
C ASP A 20 17.53 -18.38 -0.71
N TRP A 21 17.46 -17.40 -1.62
CA TRP A 21 16.46 -17.43 -2.71
C TRP A 21 15.04 -17.67 -2.17
N GLU A 22 14.79 -17.25 -0.93
CA GLU A 22 13.50 -17.38 -0.29
C GLU A 22 12.56 -16.33 -0.87
N PHE A 23 11.38 -16.79 -1.22
CA PHE A 23 10.29 -15.96 -1.69
C PHE A 23 9.12 -16.14 -0.75
N ALA A 24 8.51 -15.02 -0.37
CA ALA A 24 7.24 -15.03 0.33
C ALA A 24 6.10 -14.75 -0.67
N LEU A 25 5.04 -15.56 -0.61
CA LEU A 25 3.83 -15.34 -1.38
C LEU A 25 2.77 -14.72 -0.47
N TYR A 26 2.31 -13.53 -0.84
CA TYR A 26 1.22 -12.84 -0.16
C TYR A 26 -0.03 -12.83 -1.03
N THR A 27 -1.18 -12.95 -0.41
CA THR A 27 -2.48 -12.72 -1.04
C THR A 27 -3.05 -11.40 -0.56
N GLY A 28 -3.59 -10.60 -1.48
CA GLY A 28 -4.02 -9.25 -1.19
C GLY A 28 -5.02 -8.72 -2.20
N TYR A 29 -5.25 -7.41 -2.15
CA TYR A 29 -6.22 -6.70 -2.97
C TYR A 29 -5.54 -5.66 -3.86
N MET A 30 -5.80 -5.72 -5.16
CA MET A 30 -5.19 -4.84 -6.16
C MET A 30 -5.90 -3.51 -6.25
N LEU A 31 -5.10 -2.45 -6.28
CA LEU A 31 -5.50 -1.08 -6.58
C LEU A 31 -4.85 -0.64 -7.89
N ASN A 32 -5.70 -0.36 -8.89
CA ASN A 32 -5.31 0.19 -10.20
C ASN A 32 -4.19 -0.58 -10.92
N GLU A 33 -4.13 -1.91 -10.74
CA GLU A 33 -3.09 -2.81 -11.28
C GLU A 33 -1.63 -2.45 -10.93
N ARG A 34 -1.40 -1.50 -10.02
CA ARG A 34 -0.08 -0.96 -9.70
C ARG A 34 0.31 -1.14 -8.24
N PHE A 35 -0.68 -1.24 -7.36
CA PHE A 35 -0.45 -1.41 -5.95
C PHE A 35 -1.25 -2.58 -5.42
N ILE A 36 -0.71 -3.27 -4.43
CA ILE A 36 -1.40 -4.33 -3.70
C ILE A 36 -1.45 -3.97 -2.22
N PHE A 37 -2.63 -4.19 -1.63
CA PHE A 37 -2.80 -4.21 -0.19
C PHE A 37 -2.59 -5.63 0.33
N ILE A 38 -1.67 -5.82 1.26
CA ILE A 38 -1.44 -7.12 1.93
C ILE A 38 -1.51 -6.95 3.44
N VAL A 39 -1.96 -7.99 4.12
CA VAL A 39 -1.91 -8.07 5.57
C VAL A 39 -0.73 -8.95 5.95
N ASP A 40 0.16 -8.42 6.77
CA ASP A 40 1.26 -9.18 7.35
C ASP A 40 1.52 -8.67 8.78
N ASP A 41 1.70 -9.60 9.71
CA ASP A 41 1.87 -9.32 11.15
C ASP A 41 0.90 -8.27 11.73
N SER A 42 -0.40 -8.41 11.43
CA SER A 42 -1.45 -7.45 11.84
C SER A 42 -1.26 -6.02 11.31
N GLN A 43 -0.44 -5.84 10.29
CA GLN A 43 -0.23 -4.58 9.59
C GLN A 43 -0.77 -4.65 8.17
N LEU A 44 -1.50 -3.62 7.78
CA LEU A 44 -1.91 -3.41 6.40
C LEU A 44 -0.81 -2.67 5.65
N TRP A 45 -0.18 -3.37 4.73
CA TRP A 45 0.84 -2.83 3.84
C TRP A 45 0.22 -2.45 2.50
N LEU A 46 0.69 -1.35 1.93
CA LEU A 46 0.56 -1.01 0.52
C LEU A 46 1.92 -1.15 -0.14
N ARG A 47 1.98 -1.94 -1.21
CA ARG A 47 3.20 -2.15 -1.98
C ARG A 47 2.96 -1.84 -3.45
N HIS A 48 3.94 -1.20 -4.07
CA HIS A 48 3.98 -1.12 -5.52
C HIS A 48 4.41 -2.47 -6.10
N VAL A 49 3.82 -2.85 -7.22
CA VAL A 49 4.06 -4.17 -7.81
C VAL A 49 4.16 -4.12 -9.33
N HIS A 50 4.85 -5.10 -9.90
CA HIS A 50 4.89 -5.33 -11.34
C HIS A 50 4.07 -6.56 -11.73
N LYS A 51 3.26 -6.42 -12.78
CA LYS A 51 2.46 -7.52 -13.33
C LYS A 51 3.38 -8.57 -13.96
N THR A 52 3.15 -9.83 -13.65
CA THR A 52 3.84 -10.94 -14.32
C THR A 52 3.08 -11.37 -15.59
N HIS A 53 3.61 -12.37 -16.30
CA HIS A 53 2.90 -13.00 -17.41
C HIS A 53 1.76 -13.93 -16.95
N MET A 54 1.73 -14.29 -15.66
CA MET A 54 0.67 -15.12 -15.09
C MET A 54 -0.48 -14.23 -14.61
N ASP A 55 -1.71 -14.71 -14.79
CA ASP A 55 -2.89 -13.95 -14.38
C ASP A 55 -2.92 -13.77 -12.86
N ARG A 56 -3.27 -12.55 -12.41
CA ARG A 56 -3.37 -12.15 -11.00
C ARG A 56 -2.13 -12.43 -10.13
N LEU A 57 -0.96 -12.59 -10.76
CA LEU A 57 0.31 -12.73 -10.06
C LEU A 57 1.22 -11.54 -10.36
N TYR A 58 1.77 -11.00 -9.28
CA TYR A 58 2.60 -9.82 -9.27
C TYR A 58 3.91 -10.09 -8.52
N VAL A 59 4.94 -9.30 -8.82
CA VAL A 59 6.19 -9.28 -8.07
C VAL A 59 6.38 -7.92 -7.43
N ASP A 60 7.08 -7.90 -6.30
CA ASP A 60 7.40 -6.65 -5.62
C ASP A 60 8.10 -5.64 -6.53
N GLY A 61 7.72 -4.38 -6.40
CA GLY A 61 8.30 -3.27 -7.16
C GLY A 61 9.41 -2.54 -6.39
N GLU A 62 10.06 -1.60 -7.08
CA GLU A 62 11.25 -0.92 -6.55
C GLU A 62 10.97 0.09 -5.42
N SER A 63 9.71 0.49 -5.19
CA SER A 63 9.39 1.58 -4.25
C SER A 63 9.32 1.15 -2.78
N GLY A 64 9.49 -0.14 -2.49
CA GLY A 64 9.24 -0.70 -1.15
C GLY A 64 7.77 -0.66 -0.74
N GLY A 65 7.51 -1.05 0.51
CA GLY A 65 6.18 -1.09 1.11
C GLY A 65 5.95 0.00 2.15
N MET A 66 4.71 0.44 2.28
CA MET A 66 4.25 1.39 3.30
C MET A 66 3.20 0.72 4.18
N ILE A 67 3.39 0.77 5.50
CA ILE A 67 2.34 0.39 6.46
C ILE A 67 1.33 1.54 6.51
N ILE A 68 0.05 1.23 6.30
CA ILE A 68 -1.03 2.23 6.29
C ILE A 68 -1.89 2.15 7.56
N ALA A 69 -2.01 0.97 8.15
CA ALA A 69 -2.75 0.78 9.40
C ALA A 69 -2.28 -0.48 10.13
N ASN A 70 -2.42 -0.48 11.46
CA ASN A 70 -2.53 -1.73 12.21
C ASN A 70 -3.98 -2.19 12.11
N ILE A 71 -4.20 -3.49 11.96
CA ILE A 71 -5.53 -4.05 11.75
C ILE A 71 -5.86 -5.13 12.78
N GLU A 72 -7.09 -5.08 13.26
CA GLU A 72 -7.75 -6.13 14.01
C GLU A 72 -9.04 -6.48 13.24
N GLY A 73 -9.10 -7.68 12.62
CA GLY A 73 -10.28 -8.12 11.85
C GLY A 73 -10.03 -8.29 10.34
N ASP A 74 -11.10 -8.19 9.53
CA ASP A 74 -11.05 -8.40 8.08
C ASP A 74 -10.37 -7.24 7.35
N GLY A 75 -9.24 -7.52 6.69
CA GLY A 75 -8.45 -6.54 5.96
C GLY A 75 -9.22 -5.86 4.82
N ARG A 76 -10.21 -6.52 4.20
CA ARG A 76 -10.94 -5.96 3.05
C ARG A 76 -11.79 -4.75 3.43
N GLU A 77 -12.60 -4.88 4.48
CA GLU A 77 -13.46 -3.79 4.94
C GLU A 77 -12.63 -2.56 5.36
N LEU A 78 -11.49 -2.82 6.00
CA LEU A 78 -10.56 -1.77 6.40
C LEU A 78 -9.91 -1.07 5.19
N ILE A 79 -9.56 -1.80 4.13
CA ILE A 79 -9.02 -1.20 2.90
C ILE A 79 -10.04 -0.24 2.29
N ASP A 80 -11.31 -0.63 2.18
CA ASP A 80 -12.36 0.22 1.61
C ASP A 80 -12.51 1.52 2.42
N ILE A 81 -12.55 1.42 3.76
CA ILE A 81 -12.63 2.58 4.67
C ILE A 81 -11.42 3.50 4.51
N ILE A 82 -10.22 2.93 4.44
CA ILE A 82 -8.98 3.69 4.31
C ILE A 82 -8.95 4.46 3.00
N ILE A 83 -9.29 3.81 1.89
CA ILE A 83 -9.25 4.50 0.60
C ILE A 83 -10.34 5.57 0.52
N GLU A 84 -11.56 5.30 1.00
CA GLU A 84 -12.62 6.31 1.03
C GLU A 84 -12.19 7.54 1.83
N ARG A 85 -11.55 7.33 3.00
CA ARG A 85 -10.99 8.42 3.80
C ARG A 85 -9.90 9.19 3.06
N LEU A 86 -8.97 8.50 2.41
CA LEU A 86 -7.86 9.13 1.68
C LEU A 86 -8.35 9.90 0.44
N GLN A 87 -9.35 9.39 -0.28
CA GLN A 87 -9.96 10.07 -1.42
C GLN A 87 -10.67 11.37 -1.01
N GLY A 88 -11.23 11.43 0.19
CA GLY A 88 -11.84 12.63 0.75
C GLY A 88 -10.86 13.63 1.36
N MET A 89 -9.58 13.27 1.51
CA MET A 89 -8.58 14.07 2.21
C MET A 89 -7.79 14.95 1.22
N SER A 90 -7.56 16.22 1.56
CA SER A 90 -6.67 17.03 0.73
C SER A 90 -5.21 16.58 0.89
N ALA A 91 -4.40 16.76 -0.15
CA ALA A 91 -2.99 16.40 -0.08
C ALA A 91 -2.25 17.14 1.06
N LEU A 92 -2.68 18.37 1.39
CA LEU A 92 -2.08 19.14 2.47
C LEU A 92 -2.49 18.58 3.85
N ASP A 93 -3.75 18.20 4.03
CA ASP A 93 -4.23 17.57 5.27
C ASP A 93 -3.55 16.21 5.49
N PHE A 94 -3.35 15.43 4.42
CA PHE A 94 -2.58 14.20 4.51
C PHE A 94 -1.15 14.47 5.00
N LEU A 95 -0.47 15.45 4.42
CA LEU A 95 0.90 15.79 4.80
C LEU A 95 1.00 16.29 6.25
N LEU A 96 0.08 17.14 6.69
CA LEU A 96 0.16 17.83 7.98
C LEU A 96 -0.49 17.04 9.14
N ASP A 97 -1.59 16.35 8.90
CA ASP A 97 -2.37 15.72 9.96
C ASP A 97 -2.14 14.21 10.06
N THR A 98 -1.75 13.57 8.95
CA THR A 98 -1.44 12.14 8.93
C THR A 98 0.06 11.92 8.93
N LEU A 99 0.73 12.32 7.85
CA LEU A 99 2.15 12.04 7.66
C LEU A 99 3.01 12.83 8.66
N LEU A 100 2.64 14.05 9.09
CA LEU A 100 3.47 14.83 10.03
C LEU A 100 3.50 14.22 11.45
N TRP A 101 2.46 13.48 11.79
CA TRP A 101 2.25 12.95 13.14
C TRP A 101 2.48 11.45 13.25
N THR A 102 2.89 10.78 12.16
CA THR A 102 3.30 9.37 12.21
C THR A 102 4.48 9.20 13.18
N THR A 103 4.31 8.34 14.18
CA THR A 103 5.36 8.02 15.16
C THR A 103 6.56 7.38 14.46
N ASP A 104 7.77 7.66 14.93
CA ASP A 104 9.04 7.14 14.39
C ASP A 104 9.31 7.44 12.92
N ARG A 105 8.53 8.31 12.28
CA ARG A 105 8.88 8.84 10.98
C ARG A 105 10.15 9.69 11.14
N GLY A 106 11.18 9.40 10.38
CA GLY A 106 12.35 10.28 10.32
C GLY A 106 11.98 11.66 9.77
N ASP A 107 12.96 12.56 9.73
CA ASP A 107 12.76 13.88 9.13
C ASP A 107 12.38 13.74 7.64
N ILE A 108 11.26 14.36 7.26
CA ILE A 108 10.79 14.41 5.87
C ILE A 108 11.12 15.79 5.30
N ASN A 109 11.99 15.83 4.29
CA ASN A 109 12.32 17.08 3.60
C ASN A 109 11.42 17.28 2.38
N LEU A 110 10.30 17.97 2.58
CA LEU A 110 9.36 18.31 1.51
C LEU A 110 9.67 19.70 0.95
N LYS A 111 10.31 19.76 -0.22
CA LYS A 111 10.57 21.02 -0.94
C LYS A 111 9.41 21.34 -1.88
N LEU A 112 8.51 22.21 -1.44
CA LEU A 112 7.47 22.78 -2.30
C LEU A 112 8.08 23.89 -3.17
N GLU A 113 8.86 23.52 -4.17
CA GLU A 113 9.31 24.48 -5.17
C GLU A 113 8.11 24.91 -6.03
N ARG A 114 7.99 26.22 -6.30
CA ARG A 114 7.10 26.68 -7.36
C ARG A 114 7.66 26.18 -8.68
N LEU A 115 6.99 25.21 -9.30
CA LEU A 115 7.16 24.95 -10.73
C LEU A 115 6.83 26.27 -11.45
N ARG A 116 7.86 26.85 -12.08
CA ARG A 116 7.73 28.02 -12.94
C ARG A 116 7.18 27.62 -14.30
#